data_AF-A0A5J5QG24-F1
#
_entry.id   AF-A0A5J5QG24-F1
#
_cell.length_a   1.000
_cell.length_b   1.000
_cell.length_c   1.000
_cell.angle_alpha   90.00
_cell.angle_beta   90.00
_cell.angle_gamma   90.00
#
_symmetry.space_group_name_H-M   'P 1'
#
loop_
_entity.id
_entity.type
_entity.pdbx_description
1 polymer ?
#
loop_
_entity_poly.entity_id
_entity_poly.type
_entity_poly.pdbx_seq_one_letter_code
_entity_poly.pdbx_strand_id
1 'polypeptide(L)'
;MITLDMGPLWLVLLLVRTQNVLALHQILKFMLSVFLLMHSLLQVSYTSWFLDAFNYAIAINMDVLNLSIGGPDYLDLPFVEKVWEITANNIIMVSAIGNDGPLYGTLNNPADQSDVIGVGGIDYSDHIASFSSRGMSTWEIPHGYGRVKPDVVAYGREIMGSKISTGCKQLSGTSVASPVVAGVVCLLVSIIPENRRKEIPDHPTQMIVFFSLPSVARLEWVRRFLSHH
;
A
#
# COMPACT_ATOMS: atom_id res chain seq x y z
N MET A 1 3.52 17.28 17.12
CA MET A 1 4.76 16.52 16.90
C MET A 1 4.35 15.06 17.02
N ILE A 2 4.26 14.33 15.90
CA ILE A 2 3.73 12.96 15.88
C ILE A 2 4.90 12.02 15.61
N THR A 3 5.26 11.24 16.63
CA THR A 3 6.25 10.16 16.52
C THR A 3 5.54 8.92 15.98
N LEU A 4 5.65 8.66 14.68
CA LEU A 4 5.32 7.33 14.15
C LEU A 4 6.45 6.40 14.57
N ASP A 5 6.14 5.34 15.31
CA ASP A 5 7.12 4.36 15.78
C ASP A 5 7.64 3.55 14.59
N MET A 6 8.70 4.09 13.99
CA MET A 6 9.47 3.38 12.99
C MET A 6 10.49 2.56 13.76
N GLY A 7 10.20 1.28 14.01
CA GLY A 7 11.28 0.30 14.18
C GLY A 7 12.25 0.35 12.99
N PRO A 8 13.22 -0.57 12.84
CA PRO A 8 14.12 -0.61 11.67
C PRO A 8 13.41 -0.98 10.33
N LEU A 9 12.17 -0.53 10.15
CA LEU A 9 11.25 -0.74 9.05
C LEU A 9 11.62 0.16 7.86
N TRP A 10 11.86 -0.52 6.75
CA TRP A 10 12.23 0.04 5.47
C TRP A 10 10.99 0.68 4.83
N LEU A 11 10.97 2.02 4.74
CA LEU A 11 9.99 2.74 3.93
C LEU A 11 10.23 2.42 2.45
N VAL A 12 9.33 1.65 1.84
CA VAL A 12 9.29 1.44 0.38
C VAL A 12 8.07 2.18 -0.17
N LEU A 13 8.23 3.45 -0.54
CA LEU A 13 7.20 4.19 -1.27
C LEU A 13 7.31 3.80 -2.75
N LEU A 14 6.67 2.72 -3.20
CA LEU A 14 6.69 2.37 -4.62
C LEU A 14 5.74 3.31 -5.36
N LEU A 15 6.32 4.15 -6.21
CA LEU A 15 5.57 5.06 -7.06
C LEU A 15 5.68 4.59 -8.52
N VAL A 16 4.58 4.14 -9.13
CA VAL A 16 4.58 3.71 -10.53
C VAL A 16 3.58 4.53 -11.32
N ARG A 17 4.10 5.33 -12.26
CA ARG A 17 3.37 5.78 -13.44
C ARG A 17 3.90 4.98 -14.60
N THR A 18 3.07 4.14 -15.22
CA THR A 18 3.50 3.45 -16.44
C THR A 18 3.68 4.53 -17.50
N GLN A 19 4.88 4.67 -18.08
CA GLN A 19 5.15 5.12 -19.46
C GLN A 19 6.51 5.81 -19.69
N ASN A 20 7.37 6.05 -18.69
CA ASN A 20 8.71 6.56 -19.01
C ASN A 20 9.77 6.31 -17.92
N VAL A 21 10.95 5.83 -18.33
CA VAL A 21 12.14 5.68 -17.45
C VAL A 21 12.53 7.03 -16.82
N LEU A 22 12.19 8.14 -17.48
CA LEU A 22 12.39 9.50 -16.97
C LEU A 22 11.47 9.82 -15.77
N ALA A 23 10.22 9.34 -15.79
CA ALA A 23 9.31 9.47 -14.64
C ALA A 23 9.80 8.63 -13.46
N LEU A 24 10.30 7.42 -13.71
CA LEU A 24 10.95 6.58 -12.70
C LEU A 24 12.14 7.30 -12.04
N HIS A 25 12.92 8.06 -12.81
CA HIS A 25 14.04 8.86 -12.29
C HIS A 25 13.58 10.08 -11.47
N GLN A 26 12.52 10.76 -11.88
CA GLN A 26 11.91 11.88 -11.11
C GLN A 26 11.30 11.39 -9.80
N ILE A 27 10.64 10.24 -9.86
CA ILE A 27 10.07 9.51 -8.72
C ILE A 27 11.16 9.06 -7.76
N LEU A 28 12.25 8.46 -8.27
CA LEU A 28 13.42 8.08 -7.45
C LEU A 28 14.04 9.29 -6.77
N LYS A 29 14.11 10.46 -7.44
CA LYS A 29 14.59 11.72 -6.84
C LYS A 29 13.66 12.23 -5.75
N PHE A 30 12.35 12.15 -5.93
CA PHE A 30 11.37 12.53 -4.92
C PHE A 30 11.40 11.57 -3.71
N MET A 31 11.42 10.26 -3.96
CA MET A 31 11.62 9.23 -2.94
C MET A 31 12.93 9.43 -2.18
N LEU A 32 14.03 9.76 -2.87
CA LEU A 32 15.31 10.04 -2.23
C LEU A 32 15.25 11.31 -1.37
N SER A 33 14.57 12.38 -1.83
CA SER A 33 14.38 13.61 -1.05
C SER A 33 13.55 13.39 0.21
N VAL A 34 12.42 12.68 0.10
CA VAL A 34 11.57 12.34 1.26
C VAL A 34 12.31 11.39 2.21
N PHE A 35 13.02 10.39 1.68
CA PHE A 35 13.84 9.45 2.46
C PHE A 35 15.01 10.15 3.17
N LEU A 36 15.71 11.08 2.51
CA LEU A 36 16.80 11.88 3.09
C LEU A 36 16.30 12.81 4.21
N LEU A 37 15.10 13.38 4.07
CA LEU A 37 14.47 14.22 5.11
C LEU A 37 14.05 13.39 6.35
N MET A 38 13.58 12.17 6.14
CA MET A 38 13.13 11.26 7.20
C MET A 38 14.29 10.57 7.96
N HIS A 39 15.51 10.55 7.41
CA HIS A 39 16.70 9.98 8.07
C HIS A 39 17.33 10.92 9.12
N SER A 40 16.64 11.98 9.54
CA SER A 40 17.11 12.94 10.53
C SER A 40 16.85 12.45 11.97
N LEU A 41 17.73 11.60 12.49
CA LEU A 41 18.04 11.27 13.91
C LEU A 41 16.92 10.99 14.94
N LEU A 42 15.63 11.18 14.64
CA LEU A 42 14.52 11.08 15.60
C LEU A 42 13.38 10.16 15.15
N GLN A 43 13.46 9.55 13.95
CA GLN A 43 12.41 8.65 13.42
C GLN A 43 11.00 9.28 13.45
N VAL A 44 10.90 10.61 13.29
CA VAL A 44 9.63 11.34 13.27
C VAL A 44 9.24 11.60 11.83
N SER A 45 7.98 11.34 11.49
CA SER A 45 7.40 11.72 10.20
C SER A 45 6.21 12.65 10.45
N TYR A 46 6.18 13.77 9.73
CA TYR A 46 5.12 14.75 9.85
C TYR A 46 4.06 14.54 8.79
N THR A 47 2.79 14.67 9.18
CA THR A 47 1.63 14.66 8.27
C THR A 47 1.85 15.57 7.06
N SER A 48 2.39 16.77 7.28
CA SER A 48 2.68 17.74 6.20
C SER A 48 3.54 17.20 5.07
N TRP A 49 4.49 16.30 5.35
CA TRP A 49 5.32 15.68 4.31
C TRP A 49 4.52 14.70 3.46
N PHE A 50 3.62 13.93 4.08
CA PHE A 50 2.69 13.07 3.33
C PHE A 50 1.73 13.90 2.49
N LEU A 51 1.19 14.99 3.04
CA LEU A 51 0.29 15.87 2.29
C LEU A 51 0.96 16.43 1.02
N ASP A 52 2.22 16.87 1.13
CA ASP A 52 2.97 17.38 -0.03
C ASP A 52 3.27 16.27 -1.06
N ALA A 53 3.67 15.08 -0.60
CA ALA A 53 3.88 13.92 -1.47
C ALA A 53 2.60 13.48 -2.19
N PHE A 54 1.47 13.51 -1.50
CA PHE A 54 0.17 13.15 -2.03
C PHE A 54 -0.32 14.19 -3.04
N ASN A 55 -0.11 15.48 -2.79
CA ASN A 55 -0.36 16.54 -3.77
C ASN A 55 0.49 16.35 -5.03
N TYR A 56 1.77 15.98 -4.87
CA TYR A 56 2.64 15.69 -6.01
C TYR A 56 2.15 14.47 -6.81
N ALA A 57 1.75 13.39 -6.14
CA ALA A 57 1.18 12.20 -6.77
C ALA A 57 -0.08 12.51 -7.61
N ILE A 58 -0.97 13.36 -7.08
CA ILE A 58 -2.15 13.85 -7.80
C ILE A 58 -1.73 14.70 -9.00
N ALA A 59 -0.79 15.64 -8.82
CA ALA A 59 -0.33 16.54 -9.88
C ALA A 59 0.31 15.79 -11.06
N ILE A 60 1.05 14.70 -10.80
CA ILE A 60 1.63 13.87 -11.87
C ILE A 60 0.65 12.82 -12.41
N ASN A 61 -0.60 12.82 -11.94
CA ASN A 61 -1.65 11.88 -12.31
C ASN A 61 -1.21 10.42 -12.19
N MET A 62 -0.86 10.04 -10.98
CA MET A 62 -0.32 8.74 -10.66
C MET A 62 -1.37 7.60 -10.73
N ASP A 63 -0.95 6.40 -11.12
CA ASP A 63 -1.86 5.25 -11.16
C ASP A 63 -1.97 4.53 -9.80
N VAL A 64 -0.83 4.21 -9.15
CA VAL A 64 -0.78 3.34 -7.95
C VAL A 64 0.23 3.85 -6.94
N LEU A 65 -0.20 4.13 -5.71
CA LEU A 65 0.64 4.60 -4.61
C LEU A 65 0.76 3.54 -3.52
N ASN A 66 1.98 3.08 -3.22
CA ASN A 66 2.23 2.17 -2.10
C ASN A 66 2.75 2.90 -0.86
N LEU A 67 2.04 2.81 0.25
CA LEU A 67 2.45 3.37 1.53
C LEU A 67 2.71 2.27 2.57
N SER A 68 3.98 1.88 2.74
CA SER A 68 4.40 0.87 3.72
C SER A 68 4.75 1.45 5.09
N ILE A 69 4.01 2.49 5.50
CA ILE A 69 4.03 3.11 6.83
C ILE A 69 2.59 3.25 7.30
N GLY A 70 2.38 3.15 8.59
CA GLY A 70 1.11 3.43 9.22
C GLY A 70 1.26 3.57 10.72
N GLY A 71 0.22 4.06 11.37
CA GLY A 71 0.14 4.15 12.82
C GLY A 71 -1.30 4.02 13.31
N PRO A 72 -1.52 4.05 14.63
CA PRO A 72 -2.86 3.98 15.21
C PRO A 72 -3.69 5.26 14.98
N ASP A 73 -3.17 6.23 14.22
CA ASP A 73 -3.64 7.60 14.18
C ASP A 73 -4.72 7.82 13.11
N TYR A 74 -5.89 7.21 13.31
CA TYR A 74 -7.10 7.51 12.53
C TYR A 74 -7.75 8.85 12.92
N LEU A 75 -7.18 9.59 13.89
CA LEU A 75 -7.67 10.89 14.36
C LEU A 75 -7.03 12.07 13.63
N ASP A 76 -5.96 11.84 12.86
CA ASP A 76 -5.36 12.86 11.99
C ASP A 76 -6.24 13.09 10.75
N LEU A 77 -7.32 13.86 10.95
CA LEU A 77 -8.29 14.20 9.90
C LEU A 77 -7.62 14.75 8.63
N PRO A 78 -6.63 15.69 8.69
CA PRO A 78 -5.91 16.12 7.50
C PRO A 78 -5.27 14.99 6.69
N PHE A 79 -4.70 13.99 7.36
CA PHE A 79 -4.12 12.83 6.67
C PHE A 79 -5.21 11.97 6.02
N VAL A 80 -6.26 11.65 6.77
CA VAL A 80 -7.38 10.82 6.30
C VAL A 80 -8.10 11.49 5.12
N GLU A 81 -8.42 12.78 5.21
CA GLU A 81 -9.03 13.55 4.13
C GLU A 81 -8.16 13.55 2.86
N LYS A 82 -6.84 13.63 3.02
CA LYS A 82 -5.92 13.56 1.88
C LYS A 82 -5.88 12.17 1.24
N VAL A 83 -6.00 11.11 2.03
CA VAL A 83 -6.14 9.74 1.49
C VAL A 83 -7.43 9.62 0.66
N TRP A 84 -8.54 10.18 1.14
CA TRP A 84 -9.78 10.24 0.35
C TRP A 84 -9.62 11.07 -0.92
N GLU A 85 -8.91 12.19 -0.87
CA GLU A 85 -8.63 12.98 -2.08
C GLU A 85 -7.79 12.22 -3.11
N ILE A 86 -6.77 11.47 -2.68
CA ILE A 86 -5.97 10.61 -3.56
C ILE A 86 -6.87 9.59 -4.28
N THR A 87 -7.67 8.86 -3.50
CA THR A 87 -8.53 7.80 -4.03
C THR A 87 -9.65 8.35 -4.92
N ALA A 88 -10.20 9.53 -4.59
CA ALA A 88 -11.15 10.26 -5.43
C ALA A 88 -10.54 10.76 -6.75
N ASN A 89 -9.22 10.91 -6.83
CA ASN A 89 -8.48 11.18 -8.06
C ASN A 89 -8.11 9.89 -8.84
N ASN A 90 -8.75 8.76 -8.54
CA ASN A 90 -8.55 7.45 -9.16
C ASN A 90 -7.13 6.88 -8.96
N ILE A 91 -6.41 7.33 -7.94
CA ILE A 91 -5.11 6.76 -7.59
C ILE A 91 -5.34 5.57 -6.65
N ILE A 92 -4.87 4.39 -7.05
CA ILE A 92 -5.05 3.18 -6.24
C ILE A 92 -4.01 3.19 -5.11
N MET A 93 -4.48 3.28 -3.88
CA MET A 93 -3.61 3.25 -2.71
C MET A 93 -3.48 1.82 -2.16
N VAL A 94 -2.25 1.38 -1.95
CA VAL A 94 -1.91 0.09 -1.33
C VAL A 94 -1.11 0.38 -0.07
N SER A 95 -1.46 -0.21 1.06
CA SER A 95 -0.78 0.06 2.32
C SER A 95 -0.63 -1.19 3.19
N ALA A 96 0.43 -1.22 3.98
CA ALA A 96 0.72 -2.31 4.90
C ALA A 96 -0.20 -2.24 6.13
N ILE A 97 -0.78 -3.37 6.54
CA ILE A 97 -1.82 -3.38 7.58
C ILE A 97 -1.31 -3.12 9.01
N GLY A 98 0.01 -3.14 9.22
CA GLY A 98 0.66 -3.03 10.54
C GLY A 98 1.33 -4.33 10.98
N ASN A 99 2.16 -4.23 12.01
CA ASN A 99 2.92 -5.36 12.56
C ASN A 99 2.58 -5.63 14.05
N ASP A 100 1.40 -5.17 14.48
CA ASP A 100 0.95 -5.15 15.86
C ASP A 100 -0.01 -6.32 16.18
N GLY A 101 -0.06 -7.33 15.29
CA GLY A 101 -0.76 -8.59 15.54
C GLY A 101 -0.17 -9.37 16.73
N PRO A 102 -0.83 -10.46 17.17
CA PRO A 102 -1.93 -11.17 16.50
C PRO A 102 -3.33 -10.78 17.00
N LEU A 103 -3.44 -9.86 17.97
CA LEU A 103 -4.73 -9.45 18.52
C LEU A 103 -5.61 -8.81 17.43
N TYR A 104 -6.93 -8.94 17.59
CA TYR A 104 -7.89 -8.27 16.73
C TYR A 104 -7.98 -6.78 17.07
N GLY A 105 -8.09 -5.93 16.05
CA GLY A 105 -8.21 -4.48 16.23
C GLY A 105 -6.87 -3.74 16.30
N THR A 106 -5.83 -4.32 15.71
CA THR A 106 -4.45 -3.78 15.69
C THR A 106 -4.07 -3.20 14.34
N LEU A 107 -5.07 -2.85 13.51
CA LEU A 107 -4.88 -2.31 12.18
C LEU A 107 -4.34 -0.88 12.26
N ASN A 108 -3.45 -0.53 11.33
CA ASN A 108 -2.89 0.82 11.23
C ASN A 108 -3.48 1.60 10.05
N ASN A 109 -3.63 2.92 10.23
CA ASN A 109 -4.02 3.84 9.17
C ASN A 109 -2.84 4.11 8.24
N PRO A 110 -3.03 4.21 6.91
CA PRO A 110 -4.30 4.24 6.17
C PRO A 110 -4.83 2.89 5.68
N ALA A 111 -4.14 1.78 5.97
CA ALA A 111 -4.53 0.45 5.49
C ALA A 111 -5.89 -0.05 6.03
N ASP A 112 -6.39 0.55 7.11
CA ASP A 112 -7.70 0.29 7.71
C ASP A 112 -8.88 0.97 6.99
N GLN A 113 -8.62 1.90 6.06
CA GLN A 113 -9.64 2.64 5.33
C GLN A 113 -10.29 1.83 4.19
N SER A 114 -11.46 2.27 3.71
CA SER A 114 -12.22 1.66 2.60
C SER A 114 -11.43 1.55 1.33
N ASP A 115 -10.87 2.70 0.99
CA ASP A 115 -10.47 3.02 -0.38
C ASP A 115 -8.99 2.65 -0.60
N VAL A 116 -8.40 2.02 0.42
CA VAL A 116 -7.01 1.60 0.48
C VAL A 116 -6.96 0.09 0.54
N ILE A 117 -6.18 -0.54 -0.33
CA ILE A 117 -5.92 -1.97 -0.30
C ILE A 117 -4.94 -2.24 0.85
N GLY A 118 -5.44 -2.81 1.94
CA GLY A 118 -4.69 -3.21 3.13
C GLY A 118 -4.04 -4.58 2.94
N VAL A 119 -2.72 -4.63 3.11
CA VAL A 119 -1.91 -5.84 2.85
C VAL A 119 -1.36 -6.43 4.13
N GLY A 120 -1.74 -7.69 4.40
CA GLY A 120 -1.20 -8.52 5.48
C GLY A 120 0.00 -9.36 5.05
N GLY A 121 0.68 -9.92 6.06
CA GLY A 121 1.85 -10.77 5.89
C GLY A 121 1.54 -12.24 6.19
N ILE A 122 1.97 -13.14 5.30
CA ILE A 122 2.01 -14.59 5.53
C ILE A 122 3.45 -15.12 5.52
N ASP A 123 3.64 -16.32 6.05
CA ASP A 123 4.89 -17.08 5.96
C ASP A 123 4.92 -18.04 4.76
N TYR A 124 6.04 -18.72 4.54
CA TYR A 124 6.21 -19.69 3.45
C TYR A 124 5.38 -20.98 3.61
N SER A 125 4.72 -21.17 4.75
CA SER A 125 3.77 -22.26 4.98
C SER A 125 2.31 -21.80 4.80
N ASP A 126 2.11 -20.63 4.17
CA ASP A 126 0.83 -19.98 3.93
C ASP A 126 0.01 -19.68 5.20
N HIS A 127 0.68 -19.59 6.37
CA HIS A 127 0.04 -19.14 7.61
C HIS A 127 0.16 -17.63 7.76
N ILE A 128 -0.87 -16.99 8.32
CA ILE A 128 -0.82 -15.57 8.67
C ILE A 128 0.30 -15.35 9.68
N ALA A 129 1.26 -14.50 9.33
CA ALA A 129 2.39 -14.21 10.19
C ALA A 129 1.90 -13.63 11.52
N SER A 130 2.49 -14.06 12.64
CA SER A 130 2.03 -13.68 13.99
C SER A 130 1.98 -12.16 14.20
N PHE A 131 2.93 -11.44 13.62
CA PHE A 131 2.99 -9.98 13.67
C PHE A 131 1.93 -9.30 12.80
N SER A 132 1.38 -9.95 11.78
CA SER A 132 0.45 -9.28 10.85
C SER A 132 -0.79 -8.85 11.62
N SER A 133 -1.03 -7.53 11.63
CA SER A 133 -2.24 -6.94 12.19
C SER A 133 -3.47 -7.49 11.50
N ARG A 134 -4.57 -7.60 12.25
CA ARG A 134 -5.81 -8.21 11.77
C ARG A 134 -7.03 -7.72 12.55
N GLY A 135 -8.20 -7.90 11.94
CA GLY A 135 -9.47 -7.66 12.59
C GLY A 135 -10.30 -6.62 11.86
N MET A 136 -11.18 -5.94 12.59
CA MET A 136 -12.09 -4.97 12.00
C MET A 136 -11.52 -3.55 12.07
N SER A 137 -11.73 -2.76 11.03
CA SER A 137 -11.43 -1.33 11.00
C SER A 137 -12.08 -0.66 12.20
N THR A 138 -11.29 0.07 12.97
CA THR A 138 -11.80 0.80 14.14
C THR A 138 -12.37 2.16 13.77
N TRP A 139 -11.92 2.73 12.64
CA TRP A 139 -12.38 4.03 12.15
C TRP A 139 -13.90 4.08 11.89
N GLU A 140 -14.49 2.94 11.50
CA GLU A 140 -15.91 2.85 11.20
C GLU A 140 -16.77 2.52 12.41
N ILE A 141 -16.17 2.21 13.57
CA ILE A 141 -16.91 1.86 14.79
C ILE A 141 -17.94 2.93 15.19
N PRO A 142 -17.68 4.25 15.04
CA PRO A 142 -18.69 5.27 15.34
C PRO A 142 -19.92 5.21 14.42
N HIS A 143 -19.80 4.62 13.23
CA HIS A 143 -20.82 4.65 12.17
C HIS A 143 -21.30 3.25 11.71
N GLY A 144 -20.73 2.16 12.25
CA GLY A 144 -21.03 0.79 11.83
C GLY A 144 -20.20 -0.27 12.54
N TYR A 145 -20.31 -1.53 12.07
CA TYR A 145 -19.66 -2.68 12.71
C TYR A 145 -18.16 -2.82 12.42
N GLY A 146 -17.53 -1.91 11.68
CA GLY A 146 -16.17 -2.10 11.17
C GLY A 146 -16.11 -3.08 10.01
N ARG A 147 -15.03 -3.03 9.24
CA ARG A 147 -14.76 -3.90 8.09
C ARG A 147 -13.56 -4.78 8.32
N VAL A 148 -13.66 -6.03 7.87
CA VAL A 148 -12.57 -6.99 8.00
C VAL A 148 -11.39 -6.56 7.12
N LYS A 149 -10.22 -6.48 7.74
CA LYS A 149 -8.91 -6.27 7.10
C LYS A 149 -7.89 -7.29 7.66
N PRO A 150 -6.81 -7.61 6.93
CA PRO A 150 -6.41 -7.08 5.62
C PRO A 150 -7.29 -7.55 4.46
N ASP A 151 -7.29 -6.82 3.34
CA ASP A 151 -8.03 -7.23 2.13
C ASP A 151 -7.33 -8.38 1.40
N VAL A 152 -6.00 -8.35 1.39
CA VAL A 152 -5.15 -9.35 0.75
C VAL A 152 -3.92 -9.64 1.61
N VAL A 153 -3.32 -10.80 1.38
CA VAL A 153 -2.07 -11.20 2.05
C VAL A 153 -1.00 -11.51 1.03
N ALA A 154 0.25 -11.23 1.38
CA ALA A 154 1.43 -11.65 0.60
C ALA A 154 2.55 -12.08 1.53
N TYR A 155 3.57 -12.74 0.97
CA TYR A 155 4.73 -13.20 1.73
C TYR A 155 5.41 -12.02 2.43
N GLY A 156 5.43 -12.05 3.75
CA GLY A 156 5.94 -10.97 4.59
C GLY A 156 6.87 -11.44 5.70
N ARG A 157 7.03 -12.75 5.91
CA ARG A 157 7.94 -13.31 6.92
C ARG A 157 9.21 -13.87 6.27
N GLU A 158 10.37 -13.53 6.82
CA GLU A 158 11.68 -14.07 6.44
C GLU A 158 11.99 -13.92 4.94
N ILE A 159 11.57 -12.78 4.37
CA ILE A 159 11.78 -12.44 2.97
C ILE A 159 13.21 -11.95 2.79
N MET A 160 13.91 -12.48 1.79
CA MET A 160 15.26 -12.04 1.46
C MET A 160 15.21 -10.68 0.73
N GLY A 161 15.66 -9.62 1.41
CA GLY A 161 15.80 -8.28 0.85
C GLY A 161 17.26 -7.88 0.64
N SER A 162 17.49 -6.87 -0.20
CA SER A 162 18.83 -6.29 -0.37
C SER A 162 19.23 -5.52 0.88
N LYS A 163 20.47 -5.68 1.33
CA LYS A 163 21.05 -4.83 2.37
C LYS A 163 21.56 -3.53 1.73
N ILE A 164 21.67 -2.43 2.50
CA ILE A 164 22.34 -1.19 2.03
C ILE A 164 23.83 -1.48 1.75
N SER A 165 24.45 -2.38 2.53
CA SER A 165 25.75 -2.96 2.20
C SER A 165 25.60 -4.07 1.17
N THR A 166 26.71 -4.60 0.66
CA THR A 166 26.69 -5.84 -0.13
C THR A 166 26.01 -6.99 0.65
N GLY A 167 25.19 -7.78 -0.05
CA GLY A 167 24.52 -8.98 0.49
C GLY A 167 22.99 -8.87 0.64
N CYS A 168 22.38 -9.97 1.10
CA CYS A 168 20.96 -10.07 1.40
C CYS A 168 20.72 -10.17 2.91
N LYS A 169 19.58 -9.65 3.39
CA LYS A 169 19.13 -9.79 4.78
C LYS A 169 17.69 -10.30 4.79
N GLN A 170 17.38 -11.20 5.71
CA GLN A 170 15.99 -11.58 5.97
C GLN A 170 15.25 -10.45 6.67
N LEU A 171 14.11 -10.07 6.11
CA LEU A 171 13.20 -9.05 6.61
C LEU A 171 11.84 -9.68 6.87
N SER A 172 11.22 -9.28 7.99
CA SER A 172 9.85 -9.66 8.32
C SER A 172 9.04 -8.40 8.58
N GLY A 173 7.88 -8.28 7.93
CA GLY A 173 6.95 -7.18 8.11
C GLY A 173 5.94 -7.09 6.98
N THR A 174 4.76 -6.53 7.28
CA THR A 174 3.74 -6.21 6.28
C THR A 174 4.22 -5.13 5.31
N SER A 175 5.20 -4.31 5.71
CA SER A 175 5.93 -3.38 4.84
C SER A 175 6.72 -4.06 3.70
N VAL A 176 7.02 -5.36 3.82
CA VAL A 176 7.64 -6.14 2.72
C VAL A 176 6.58 -6.74 1.79
N ALA A 177 5.42 -7.11 2.35
CA ALA A 177 4.30 -7.68 1.61
C ALA A 177 3.57 -6.63 0.73
N SER A 178 3.34 -5.43 1.27
CA SER A 178 2.64 -4.32 0.60
C SER A 178 3.20 -3.95 -0.79
N PRO A 179 4.50 -3.68 -0.97
CA PRO A 179 5.04 -3.32 -2.30
C PRO A 179 4.94 -4.46 -3.32
N VAL A 180 4.89 -5.73 -2.89
CA VAL A 180 4.66 -6.87 -3.80
C VAL A 180 3.25 -6.80 -4.39
N VAL A 181 2.25 -6.59 -3.54
CA VAL A 181 0.86 -6.40 -3.99
C VAL A 181 0.74 -5.16 -4.87
N ALA A 182 1.38 -4.05 -4.50
CA ALA A 182 1.40 -2.85 -5.33
C ALA A 182 2.00 -3.11 -6.72
N GLY A 183 3.06 -3.92 -6.81
CA GLY A 183 3.62 -4.34 -8.10
C GLY A 183 2.63 -5.14 -8.95
N VAL A 184 1.88 -6.06 -8.35
CA VAL A 184 0.82 -6.82 -9.07
C VAL A 184 -0.30 -5.88 -9.53
N VAL A 185 -0.73 -4.95 -8.67
CA VAL A 185 -1.72 -3.92 -9.01
C VAL A 185 -1.22 -3.08 -10.19
N CYS A 186 0.06 -2.66 -10.20
CA CYS A 186 0.65 -1.91 -11.32
C CYS A 186 0.59 -2.70 -12.63
N LEU A 187 0.86 -4.01 -12.60
CA LEU A 187 0.75 -4.87 -13.77
C LEU A 187 -0.70 -4.94 -14.27
N LEU A 188 -1.67 -5.09 -13.38
CA LEU A 188 -3.10 -5.09 -13.71
C LEU A 188 -3.59 -3.74 -14.24
N VAL A 189 -3.02 -2.62 -13.79
CA VAL A 189 -3.33 -1.30 -14.37
C VAL A 189 -2.68 -1.13 -15.74
N SER A 190 -1.48 -1.69 -15.94
CA SER A 190 -0.73 -1.53 -17.19
C SER A 190 -1.44 -2.13 -18.41
N ILE A 191 -2.28 -3.15 -18.21
CA ILE A 191 -3.09 -3.77 -19.26
C ILE A 191 -4.32 -2.93 -19.64
N ILE A 192 -4.73 -1.98 -18.78
CA ILE A 192 -5.87 -1.10 -19.04
C ILE A 192 -5.36 0.12 -19.82
N PRO A 193 -5.96 0.45 -20.98
CA PRO A 193 -5.63 1.66 -21.73
C PRO A 193 -5.81 2.92 -20.89
N GLU A 194 -4.88 3.88 -20.97
CA GLU A 194 -4.85 5.07 -20.11
C GLU A 194 -6.15 5.87 -20.10
N ASN A 195 -6.82 5.96 -21.25
CA ASN A 195 -8.10 6.66 -21.36
C ASN A 195 -9.22 6.01 -20.54
N ARG A 196 -9.15 4.69 -20.29
CA ARG A 196 -10.15 3.94 -19.52
C ARG A 196 -9.74 3.69 -18.08
N ARG A 197 -8.48 3.96 -17.71
CA ARG A 197 -7.99 3.76 -16.33
C ARG A 197 -8.69 4.63 -15.30
N LYS A 198 -9.37 5.70 -15.69
CA LYS A 198 -10.09 6.58 -14.76
C LYS A 198 -11.60 6.41 -14.81
N GLU A 199 -12.09 5.64 -15.77
CA GLU A 199 -13.52 5.45 -16.01
C GLU A 199 -14.08 4.28 -15.20
N ILE A 200 -13.23 3.53 -14.48
CA ILE A 200 -13.67 2.37 -13.69
C ILE A 200 -13.95 2.86 -12.27
N PRO A 201 -15.22 2.92 -11.85
CA PRO A 201 -15.55 3.18 -10.45
C PRO A 201 -15.03 2.01 -9.59
N ASP A 202 -14.56 2.31 -8.38
CA ASP A 202 -14.18 1.31 -7.38
C ASP A 202 -13.03 0.36 -7.78
N HIS A 203 -11.99 0.90 -8.43
CA HIS A 203 -10.76 0.15 -8.73
C HIS A 203 -10.26 -0.75 -7.58
N PRO A 204 -10.21 -0.29 -6.31
CA PRO A 204 -9.71 -1.12 -5.21
C PRO A 204 -10.60 -2.34 -4.98
N THR A 205 -11.92 -2.16 -4.94
CA THR A 205 -12.91 -3.21 -4.71
C THR A 205 -12.90 -4.24 -5.85
N GLN A 206 -12.83 -3.78 -7.11
CA GLN A 206 -12.75 -4.70 -8.26
C GLN A 206 -11.46 -5.52 -8.26
N MET A 207 -10.35 -4.92 -7.85
CA MET A 207 -9.07 -5.64 -7.69
C MET A 207 -9.11 -6.64 -6.54
N ILE A 208 -9.75 -6.29 -5.42
CA ILE A 208 -9.95 -7.22 -4.29
C ILE A 208 -10.80 -8.41 -4.71
N VAL A 209 -11.87 -8.19 -5.50
CA VAL A 209 -12.66 -9.28 -6.09
C VAL A 209 -11.77 -10.15 -6.99
N PHE A 210 -10.94 -9.56 -7.84
CA PHE A 210 -9.97 -10.31 -8.65
C PHE A 210 -9.05 -11.18 -7.79
N PHE A 211 -8.47 -10.64 -6.72
CA PHE A 211 -7.59 -11.43 -5.82
C PHE A 211 -8.34 -12.54 -5.05
N SER A 212 -9.62 -12.34 -4.77
CA SER A 212 -10.49 -13.31 -4.09
C SER A 212 -10.92 -14.48 -4.98
N LEU A 213 -10.82 -14.35 -6.31
CA LEU A 213 -11.17 -15.42 -7.24
C LEU A 213 -10.15 -16.58 -7.17
N PRO A 214 -10.59 -17.85 -7.32
CA PRO A 214 -9.68 -18.99 -7.48
C PRO A 214 -8.65 -18.75 -8.59
N SER A 215 -7.44 -19.29 -8.47
CA SER A 215 -6.34 -19.10 -9.43
C SER A 215 -6.75 -19.37 -10.88
N VAL A 216 -7.60 -20.38 -11.11
CA VAL A 216 -8.15 -20.73 -12.42
C VAL A 216 -9.05 -19.62 -12.98
N ALA A 217 -9.91 -19.03 -12.14
CA ALA A 217 -10.79 -17.93 -12.53
C ALA A 217 -10.00 -16.63 -12.77
N ARG A 218 -8.93 -16.37 -12.01
CA ARG A 218 -8.01 -15.24 -12.27
C ARG A 218 -7.32 -15.37 -13.63
N LEU A 219 -6.82 -16.56 -13.96
CA LEU A 219 -6.16 -16.81 -15.25
C LEU A 219 -7.14 -16.69 -16.42
N GLU A 220 -8.37 -17.17 -16.25
CA GLU A 220 -9.42 -17.03 -17.26
C GLU A 220 -9.86 -15.57 -17.43
N TRP A 221 -9.96 -14.81 -16.34
CA TRP A 221 -10.25 -13.38 -16.38
C TRP A 221 -9.15 -12.60 -17.10
N VAL A 222 -7.87 -12.87 -16.78
CA VAL A 222 -6.72 -12.28 -17.48
C VAL A 222 -6.73 -12.66 -18.95
N ARG A 223 -7.01 -13.93 -19.30
CA ARG A 223 -7.12 -14.37 -20.70
C ARG A 223 -8.22 -13.65 -21.46
N ARG A 224 -9.42 -13.54 -20.88
CA ARG A 224 -10.55 -12.84 -21.52
C ARG A 224 -10.29 -11.35 -21.67
N PHE A 225 -9.69 -10.73 -20.66
CA PHE A 225 -9.33 -9.32 -20.69
C PHE A 225 -8.25 -9.03 -21.76
N LEU A 226 -7.24 -9.89 -21.87
CA LEU A 226 -6.19 -9.80 -22.88
C LEU A 226 -6.65 -10.22 -24.29
N SER A 227 -7.73 -11.01 -24.43
CA SER A 227 -8.23 -11.42 -25.75
C SER A 227 -9.16 -10.38 -26.40
N HIS A 228 -9.64 -9.41 -25.62
CA HIS A 228 -10.55 -8.37 -26.10
C HIS A 228 -9.84 -7.04 -26.46
N HIS A 229 -8.52 -6.95 -26.28
CA HIS A 229 -7.65 -5.81 -26.59
C HIS A 229 -6.36 -6.27 -27.26
#